data_AF-A0AAQ2BRF6-F1
#
_entry.id   AF-A0AAQ2BRF6-F1
#
_cell.length_a   1.000
_cell.length_b   1.000
_cell.length_c   1.000
_cell.angle_alpha   90.00
_cell.angle_beta   90.00
_cell.angle_gamma   90.00
#
_symmetry.space_group_name_H-M   'P 1'
#
loop_
_entity.id
_entity.type
_entity.pdbx_description
1 polymer ?
#
loop_
_entity_poly.entity_id
_entity_poly.type
_entity_poly.pdbx_seq_one_letter_code
_entity_poly.pdbx_strand_id
1 'polypeptide(L)'
;MKSAYLVFVRRAALAAPLAFALAGCMSSTPVWDTRFGESVRAVTQAQIIDPHAAEHAAATTVVDGGAAASALDNYEKSFKQVDPPTNAFVIGIGKATQ
;
A
#
# COMPACT_ATOMS: atom_id res chain seq x y z
N MET A 1 -0.38 37.02 -60.51
CA MET A 1 -0.21 35.66 -59.96
C MET A 1 0.95 35.52 -58.96
N LYS A 2 2.13 36.11 -59.22
CA LYS A 2 3.34 35.99 -58.36
C LYS A 2 3.22 36.64 -56.96
N SER A 3 2.50 37.76 -56.85
CA SER A 3 2.28 38.48 -55.58
C SER A 3 1.36 37.73 -54.60
N ALA A 4 0.28 37.11 -55.11
CA ALA A 4 -0.60 36.28 -54.29
C ALA A 4 0.14 35.07 -53.70
N TYR A 5 1.04 34.46 -54.47
CA TYR A 5 1.87 33.35 -54.01
C TYR A 5 2.79 33.75 -52.86
N LEU A 6 3.43 34.93 -52.93
CA LEU A 6 4.29 35.44 -51.84
C LEU A 6 3.51 35.71 -50.54
N VAL A 7 2.27 36.19 -50.64
CA VAL A 7 1.38 36.40 -49.48
C VAL A 7 0.99 35.06 -48.85
N PHE A 8 0.67 34.05 -49.66
CA PHE A 8 0.37 32.70 -49.16
C PHE A 8 1.58 32.05 -48.48
N VAL A 9 2.77 32.15 -49.08
CA VAL A 9 4.00 31.59 -48.50
C VAL A 9 4.34 32.27 -47.17
N ARG A 10 4.21 33.59 -47.07
CA ARG A 10 4.46 34.34 -45.83
C ARG A 10 3.46 33.98 -44.71
N ARG A 11 2.19 33.78 -45.05
CA ARG A 11 1.16 33.34 -44.09
C ARG A 11 1.39 31.90 -43.64
N ALA A 12 1.75 31.00 -44.55
CA ALA A 12 2.08 29.62 -44.23
C ALA A 12 3.31 29.52 -43.32
N ALA A 13 4.34 30.34 -43.57
CA ALA A 13 5.56 30.39 -42.76
C ALA A 13 5.30 30.85 -41.30
N LEU A 14 4.27 31.67 -41.07
CA LEU A 14 3.86 32.09 -39.72
C LEU A 14 2.91 31.09 -39.06
N ALA A 15 2.02 30.45 -39.83
CA ALA A 15 1.02 29.52 -39.31
C ALA A 15 1.60 28.14 -38.95
N ALA A 16 2.59 27.65 -39.69
CA ALA A 16 3.22 26.36 -39.46
C ALA A 16 3.84 26.21 -38.05
N PRO A 17 4.72 27.11 -37.56
CA PRO A 17 5.31 26.97 -36.22
C PRO A 17 4.27 27.09 -35.11
N LEU A 18 3.22 27.91 -35.30
CA LEU A 18 2.12 28.04 -34.35
C LEU A 18 1.35 26.69 -34.20
N ALA A 19 1.05 26.02 -35.32
CA ALA A 19 0.37 24.74 -35.31
C ALA A 19 1.19 23.64 -34.60
N PHE A 20 2.52 23.62 -34.82
CA PHE A 20 3.41 22.68 -34.12
C PHE A 20 3.51 22.97 -32.61
N ALA A 21 3.53 24.24 -32.21
CA ALA A 21 3.53 24.63 -30.80
C ALA A 21 2.23 24.21 -30.08
N LEU A 22 1.07 24.34 -30.75
CA LEU A 22 -0.22 23.88 -30.20
C LEU A 22 -0.34 22.35 -30.16
N ALA A 23 0.24 21.63 -31.13
CA ALA A 23 0.24 20.17 -31.14
C ALA A 23 0.99 19.58 -29.93
N GLY A 24 2.01 20.26 -29.41
CA GLY A 24 2.73 19.86 -28.19
C GLY A 24 1.87 19.93 -26.91
N CYS A 25 0.88 20.82 -26.85
CA CYS A 25 -0.05 20.91 -25.72
C CYS A 25 -1.07 19.76 -25.66
N MET A 26 -1.24 19.01 -26.75
CA MET A 26 -2.14 17.86 -26.87
C MET A 26 -1.36 16.55 -27.08
N SER A 27 -0.17 16.44 -26.48
CA SER A 27 0.68 15.25 -26.56
C SER A 27 0.37 14.18 -25.49
N SER A 28 -0.81 14.20 -24.87
CA SER A 28 -1.05 13.49 -23.60
C SER A 28 -1.86 12.20 -23.67
N THR A 29 -2.37 11.73 -24.80
CA THR A 29 -3.22 10.52 -24.81
C THR A 29 -2.46 9.20 -24.91
N PRO A 30 -1.61 8.92 -25.93
CA PRO A 30 -1.10 7.56 -26.13
C PRO A 30 -0.13 7.10 -25.03
N VAL A 31 0.66 8.00 -24.44
CA VAL A 31 1.59 7.63 -23.35
C VAL A 31 0.87 7.48 -22.01
N TRP A 32 -0.12 8.33 -21.72
CA TRP A 32 -0.81 8.28 -20.43
C TRP A 32 -1.86 7.17 -20.37
N ASP A 33 -2.57 6.89 -21.48
CA ASP A 33 -3.56 5.81 -21.55
C ASP A 33 -2.91 4.44 -21.31
N THR A 34 -1.67 4.23 -21.75
CA THR A 34 -0.95 2.96 -21.54
C THR A 34 -0.53 2.71 -20.09
N ARG A 35 -0.35 3.78 -19.29
CA ARG A 35 0.08 3.69 -17.88
C ARG A 35 -1.06 3.96 -16.90
N PHE A 36 -2.27 4.21 -17.41
CA PHE A 36 -3.43 4.46 -16.58
C PHE A 36 -3.72 3.26 -15.67
N GLY A 37 -3.73 3.52 -14.36
CA GLY A 37 -3.98 2.49 -13.33
C GLY A 37 -2.77 1.64 -12.96
N GLU A 38 -1.57 1.93 -13.46
CA GLU A 38 -0.36 1.18 -13.11
C GLU A 38 -0.07 1.19 -11.60
N SER A 39 -0.20 2.35 -10.94
CA SER A 39 0.06 2.47 -9.51
C SER A 39 -0.87 1.59 -8.68
N VAL A 40 -2.16 1.55 -9.04
CA VAL A 40 -3.16 0.70 -8.38
C VAL A 40 -2.83 -0.77 -8.62
N ARG A 41 -2.55 -1.17 -9.86
CA ARG A 41 -2.16 -2.55 -10.19
C ARG A 41 -0.90 -2.98 -9.42
N ALA A 42 0.10 -2.11 -9.31
CA ALA A 42 1.32 -2.38 -8.57
C ALA A 42 1.04 -2.60 -7.06
N VAL A 43 0.23 -1.74 -6.44
CA VAL A 43 -0.17 -1.89 -5.04
C VAL A 43 -1.00 -3.16 -4.83
N THR A 44 -1.95 -3.45 -5.72
CA THR A 44 -2.75 -4.67 -5.66
C THR A 44 -1.88 -5.91 -5.76
N GLN A 45 -0.91 -5.95 -6.68
CA GLN A 45 0.03 -7.06 -6.78
C GLN A 45 0.88 -7.25 -5.52
N ALA A 46 1.28 -6.16 -4.86
CA ALA A 46 1.99 -6.22 -3.58
C ALA A 46 1.12 -6.73 -2.41
N GLN A 47 -0.21 -6.70 -2.54
CA GLN A 47 -1.16 -7.19 -1.53
C GLN A 47 -1.56 -8.66 -1.74
N ILE A 48 -1.23 -9.26 -2.87
CA ILE A 48 -1.55 -10.68 -3.14
C ILE A 48 -0.56 -11.54 -2.36
N ILE A 49 -1.06 -12.26 -1.36
CA ILE A 49 -0.27 -13.16 -0.50
C ILE A 49 0.14 -14.42 -1.28
N ASP A 50 -0.78 -14.95 -2.09
CA ASP A 50 -0.54 -16.13 -2.93
C ASP A 50 -1.29 -15.98 -4.27
N PRO A 51 -0.58 -15.78 -5.40
CA PRO A 51 -1.18 -15.66 -6.71
C PRO A 51 -1.75 -16.97 -7.27
N HIS A 52 -1.36 -18.13 -6.71
CA HIS A 52 -1.82 -19.47 -7.10
C HIS A 52 -2.65 -20.14 -6.00
N ALA A 53 -3.30 -19.35 -5.14
CA ALA A 53 -4.09 -19.84 -4.01
C ALA A 53 -5.22 -20.84 -4.40
N ALA A 54 -5.66 -20.86 -5.66
CA ALA A 54 -6.65 -21.81 -6.15
C ALA A 54 -6.04 -23.20 -6.47
N GLU A 55 -4.75 -23.25 -6.79
CA GLU A 55 -4.01 -24.48 -7.11
C GLU A 55 -3.38 -25.09 -5.86
N HIS A 56 -3.03 -24.24 -4.90
CA HIS A 56 -2.58 -24.66 -3.58
C HIS A 56 -3.80 -24.88 -2.68
N ALA A 57 -4.16 -26.15 -2.45
CA ALA A 57 -5.07 -26.48 -1.37
C ALA A 57 -4.41 -26.06 -0.04
N ALA A 58 -4.67 -24.82 0.38
CA ALA A 58 -4.18 -24.33 1.65
C ALA A 58 -4.75 -25.24 2.73
N ALA A 59 -3.88 -25.86 3.52
CA ALA A 59 -4.26 -26.27 4.85
C ALA A 59 -4.67 -24.98 5.55
N THR A 60 -5.96 -24.69 5.58
CA THR A 60 -6.47 -23.53 6.30
C THR A 60 -5.97 -23.69 7.72
N THR A 61 -5.13 -22.77 8.16
CA THR A 61 -4.81 -22.58 9.57
C THR A 61 -6.09 -22.10 10.23
N VAL A 62 -7.04 -23.03 10.41
CA VAL A 62 -8.27 -22.79 11.13
C VAL A 62 -7.88 -22.77 12.59
N VAL A 63 -7.77 -21.57 13.15
CA VAL A 63 -7.76 -21.42 14.59
C VAL A 63 -9.16 -21.76 15.08
N ASP A 64 -9.25 -22.76 15.97
CA ASP A 64 -10.52 -23.10 16.61
C ASP A 64 -11.10 -21.86 17.32
N GLY A 65 -12.42 -21.70 17.26
CA GLY A 65 -13.08 -20.53 17.84
C GLY A 65 -12.87 -20.43 19.35
N GLY A 66 -12.80 -21.58 20.04
CA GLY A 66 -12.47 -21.64 21.46
C GLY A 66 -11.01 -21.24 21.73
N ALA A 67 -10.08 -21.72 20.90
CA ALA A 67 -8.68 -21.29 20.97
C ALA A 67 -8.53 -19.77 20.78
N ALA A 68 -9.21 -19.19 19.79
CA ALA A 68 -9.21 -17.75 19.57
C ALA A 68 -9.80 -16.96 20.75
N ALA A 69 -10.93 -17.41 21.31
CA ALA A 69 -11.54 -16.78 22.47
C ALA A 69 -10.61 -16.83 23.70
N SER A 70 -9.96 -17.97 23.95
CA SER A 70 -9.01 -18.12 25.06
C SER A 70 -7.77 -17.25 24.89
N ALA A 71 -7.29 -17.06 23.65
CA ALA A 71 -6.16 -16.19 23.37
C ALA A 71 -6.49 -14.72 23.68
N LEU A 72 -7.70 -14.27 23.33
CA LEU A 72 -8.17 -12.91 23.63
C LEU A 72 -8.37 -12.70 25.15
N ASP A 73 -8.93 -13.68 25.85
CA ASP A 73 -9.10 -13.64 27.31
C ASP A 73 -7.75 -13.60 28.04
N ASN A 74 -6.78 -14.41 27.62
CA ASN A 74 -5.42 -14.38 28.17
C ASN A 74 -4.71 -13.05 27.88
N TYR A 75 -4.91 -12.49 26.68
CA TYR A 75 -4.40 -11.16 26.33
C TYR A 75 -4.97 -10.09 27.27
N GLU A 76 -6.28 -10.08 27.50
CA GLU A 76 -6.91 -9.15 28.46
C GLU A 76 -6.39 -9.34 29.90
N LYS A 77 -6.24 -10.59 30.35
CA LYS A 77 -5.72 -10.91 31.69
C LYS A 77 -4.30 -10.41 31.89
N SER A 78 -3.45 -10.44 30.85
CA SER A 78 -2.07 -9.97 30.97
C SER A 78 -1.97 -8.50 31.38
N PHE A 79 -2.93 -7.65 30.99
CA PHE A 79 -2.99 -6.24 31.41
C PHE A 79 -3.56 -6.03 32.81
N LYS A 80 -4.25 -7.03 33.35
CA LYS A 80 -4.82 -7.01 34.71
C LYS A 80 -3.94 -7.75 35.71
N GLN A 81 -2.90 -8.44 35.25
CA GLN A 81 -2.01 -9.20 36.08
C GLN A 81 -1.12 -8.24 36.87
N VAL A 82 -1.38 -8.15 38.17
CA VAL A 82 -0.53 -7.45 39.12
C VAL A 82 0.77 -8.25 39.25
N ASP A 83 1.93 -7.58 39.15
CA ASP A 83 3.23 -8.21 39.36
C ASP A 83 3.22 -9.01 40.66
N PRO A 84 3.60 -10.31 40.64
CA PRO A 84 3.68 -11.09 41.86
C PRO A 84 4.61 -10.37 42.85
N PRO A 85 4.23 -10.22 44.13
CA PRO A 85 5.09 -9.61 45.11
C PRO A 85 6.44 -10.35 45.13
N THR A 86 7.52 -9.61 44.95
CA THR A 86 8.91 -10.09 44.80
C THR A 86 9.44 -10.89 46.00
N ASN A 87 8.67 -10.99 47.08
CA ASN A 87 9.08 -11.60 48.33
C ASN A 87 8.24 -12.87 48.60
N ALA A 88 8.55 -13.97 47.92
CA ALA A 88 7.95 -15.29 48.17
C ALA A 88 8.41 -15.94 49.49
N PHE A 89 9.33 -15.31 50.24
CA PHE A 89 9.82 -15.82 51.52
C PHE A 89 9.07 -15.18 52.70
N VAL A 90 7.90 -15.74 53.03
CA VAL A 90 7.16 -15.46 54.28
C VAL A 90 7.42 -16.56 55.31
N ILE A 91 8.61 -17.18 55.29
CA ILE A 91 9.03 -18.07 56.39
C ILE A 91 9.60 -17.14 57.47
N GLY A 92 8.79 -16.86 58.49
CA GLY A 92 9.08 -15.93 59.59
C GLY A 92 10.22 -16.37 60.52
N ILE A 93 11.37 -16.78 60.00
CA ILE A 93 12.61 -17.02 60.75
C ILE A 93 13.37 -15.71 60.95
N GLY A 94 12.75 -14.77 61.66
CA GLY A 94 13.29 -13.44 61.92
C GLY A 94 13.06 -12.96 63.35
N LYS A 95 13.06 -13.87 64.33
CA LYS A 95 13.20 -13.53 65.76
C LYS A 95 14.04 -14.59 66.45
N ALA A 96 15.36 -14.52 66.28
CA ALA A 96 16.28 -15.02 67.28
C ALA A 96 16.62 -13.83 68.18
N THR A 97 16.07 -13.86 69.39
CA THR A 97 16.56 -13.06 70.52
C THR A 97 18.07 -13.20 70.62
N GLN A 98 18.79 -12.08 70.56
CA GLN A 98 20.05 -11.84 71.25
C GLN A 98 20.01 -10.43 71.82
#